data_AF-A0A376BAA1-F1
#
_entry.id   AF-A0A376BAA1-F1
#
_cell.length_a   1.000
_cell.length_b   1.000
_cell.length_c   1.000
_cell.angle_alpha   90.00
_cell.angle_beta   90.00
_cell.angle_gamma   90.00
#
_symmetry.space_group_name_H-M   'P 1'
#
loop_
_entity.id
_entity.type
_entity.pdbx_description
1 polymer ?
#
loop_
_entity_poly.entity_id
_entity_poly.type
_entity_poly.pdbx_seq_one_letter_code
_entity_poly.pdbx_strand_id
1 'polypeptide(L)'
;MTDTSLIHPFQDIVCNKDGTLLYAVVKNMVQVYKFNAENSKVIKIGEWKDEFDSTILIKEKVIKEQQRQIEKNGTGIDTNTNTAVGTNTNKKLKTNNKEAKIPTPGTGAPPIYRYIRSMLLSRNEKKLIICTDSDKAAVIFNINYGNDNNVLSLFKRQPFPKRPSAITTTLDDRKLLLADKFGDVYEIDMNDEKVQSSETLEPVLGHVSMLTDIGFQKDNATDQSFVISCDRDEHIKISHYPQTFIVNKWLFGHEQFISSIVLPQWNNDLLFSGGGDDNIFSWNWKTGELLDKFNYSELISPYINEKFHLAPERFQNNENNLIEYAVSKIISFPNLPYIAFFVEATNCFFVLKVDCFTGKLTFVHKVETETNVIAMTSSVSSLVVSLDTIETPKSFLLKFYNINKNGVIEEDELKANEFDSCIKDQIKDNQVFKVENKDKDVYPLYHVSSLRKHGEH
;
A
#
# COMPACT_ATOMS: atom_id res chain seq x y z
N MET A 1 -6.18 34.91 -14.79
CA MET A 1 -7.30 33.96 -14.66
C MET A 1 -6.72 32.74 -13.94
N THR A 2 -7.02 32.59 -12.65
CA THR A 2 -6.55 31.46 -11.84
C THR A 2 -7.24 30.20 -12.35
N ASP A 3 -6.50 29.32 -13.01
CA ASP A 3 -6.99 28.02 -13.45
C ASP A 3 -7.42 27.23 -12.21
N THR A 4 -8.73 27.10 -11.99
CA THR A 4 -9.35 26.35 -10.89
C THR A 4 -9.49 24.88 -11.28
N SER A 5 -8.49 24.33 -11.99
CA SER A 5 -8.50 22.95 -12.41
C SER A 5 -8.32 22.06 -11.18
N LEU A 6 -9.21 21.09 -11.02
CA LEU A 6 -9.16 20.15 -9.92
C LEU A 6 -8.00 19.18 -10.17
N ILE A 7 -7.21 18.93 -9.11
CA ILE A 7 -6.00 18.12 -9.19
C ILE A 7 -6.20 16.86 -8.35
N HIS A 8 -5.77 15.73 -8.89
CA HIS A 8 -5.79 14.46 -8.18
C HIS A 8 -4.75 14.48 -7.04
N PRO A 9 -5.14 14.16 -5.79
CA PRO A 9 -4.21 14.02 -4.66
C PRO A 9 -3.16 12.93 -4.89
N PHE A 10 -2.04 13.02 -4.17
CA PHE A 10 -1.07 11.91 -4.16
C PHE A 10 -1.60 10.77 -3.26
N GLN A 11 -1.62 9.55 -3.78
CA GLN A 11 -2.14 8.39 -3.04
C GLN A 11 -1.14 7.75 -2.09
N ASP A 12 0.15 7.84 -2.41
CA ASP A 12 1.23 7.28 -1.60
C ASP A 12 2.49 8.13 -1.76
N ILE A 13 3.28 8.19 -0.70
CA ILE A 13 4.51 8.97 -0.63
C ILE A 13 5.56 8.21 0.17
N VAL A 14 6.81 8.30 -0.28
CA VAL A 14 7.99 7.77 0.40
C VAL A 14 9.12 8.76 0.26
N CYS A 15 9.73 9.15 1.37
CA CYS A 15 10.98 9.90 1.33
C CYS A 15 12.18 8.99 1.58
N ASN A 16 13.34 9.41 1.11
CA ASN A 16 14.59 8.78 1.49
C ASN A 16 15.00 9.21 2.94
N LYS A 17 16.01 8.54 3.48
CA LYS A 17 16.46 8.67 4.87
C LYS A 17 16.82 10.10 5.26
N ASP A 18 17.51 10.83 4.38
CA ASP A 18 17.92 12.22 4.65
C ASP A 18 16.83 13.26 4.30
N GLY A 19 15.73 12.85 3.67
CA GLY A 19 14.62 13.73 3.31
C GLY A 19 14.88 14.67 2.13
N THR A 20 15.95 14.44 1.37
CA THR A 20 16.29 15.20 0.15
C THR A 20 15.53 14.72 -1.08
N LEU A 21 14.95 13.52 -1.04
CA LEU A 21 14.17 12.93 -2.12
C LEU A 21 12.77 12.55 -1.64
N LEU A 22 11.78 12.79 -2.49
CA LEU A 22 10.40 12.36 -2.29
C LEU A 22 9.90 11.67 -3.55
N TYR A 23 9.36 10.48 -3.36
CA TYR A 23 8.66 9.69 -4.35
C TYR A 23 7.18 9.83 -4.07
N ALA A 24 6.38 10.19 -5.07
CA ALA A 24 4.95 10.41 -4.91
C ALA A 24 4.16 9.72 -6.02
N VAL A 25 3.10 9.03 -5.64
CA VAL A 25 2.18 8.35 -6.55
C VAL A 25 0.99 9.25 -6.84
N VAL A 26 0.71 9.50 -8.13
CA VAL A 26 -0.51 10.13 -8.61
C VAL A 26 -1.17 9.24 -9.67
N LYS A 27 -2.35 8.70 -9.35
CA LYS A 27 -3.09 7.71 -10.16
C LYS A 27 -2.22 6.49 -10.50
N ASN A 28 -1.78 6.39 -11.75
CA ASN A 28 -0.95 5.33 -12.30
C ASN A 28 0.47 5.82 -12.64
N MET A 29 0.93 6.89 -12.00
CA MET A 29 2.24 7.50 -12.21
C MET A 29 2.98 7.65 -10.88
N VAL A 30 4.30 7.43 -10.91
CA VAL A 30 5.23 7.80 -9.84
C VAL A 30 6.07 8.97 -10.33
N GLN A 31 6.29 9.95 -9.47
CA GLN A 31 7.21 11.06 -9.72
C GLN A 31 8.23 11.18 -8.59
N VAL A 32 9.43 11.64 -8.94
CA VAL A 32 10.55 11.81 -8.03
C VAL A 32 10.94 13.27 -7.97
N TYR A 33 10.95 13.81 -6.76
CA TYR A 33 11.28 15.19 -6.46
C TYR A 33 12.54 15.24 -5.62
N LYS A 34 13.44 16.16 -5.97
CA LYS A 34 14.63 16.48 -5.19
C LYS A 34 14.49 17.86 -4.58
N PHE A 35 14.76 17.93 -3.29
CA PHE A 35 14.80 19.16 -2.51
C PHE A 35 16.26 19.61 -2.39
N ASN A 36 16.53 20.85 -2.78
CA ASN A 36 17.82 21.45 -2.56
C ASN A 36 17.91 21.98 -1.13
N ALA A 37 18.90 21.49 -0.38
CA ALA A 37 19.11 21.85 1.02
C ALA A 37 19.46 23.34 1.23
N GLU A 38 20.02 24.02 0.22
CA GLU A 38 20.49 25.40 0.37
C GLU A 38 19.39 26.45 0.19
N ASN A 39 18.36 26.16 -0.60
CA ASN A 39 17.33 27.15 -0.96
C ASN A 39 15.90 26.60 -0.98
N SER A 40 15.69 25.39 -0.46
CA SER A 40 14.40 24.68 -0.46
C SER A 40 13.77 24.47 -1.84
N LYS A 41 14.49 24.77 -2.92
CA LYS A 41 13.97 24.63 -4.29
C LYS A 41 13.67 23.17 -4.58
N VAL A 42 12.51 22.95 -5.16
CA VAL A 42 12.05 21.62 -5.58
C VAL A 42 12.22 21.46 -7.08
N ILE A 43 12.82 20.34 -7.49
CA ILE A 43 12.90 19.95 -8.90
C ILE A 43 12.38 18.52 -9.08
N LYS A 44 11.58 18.29 -10.12
CA LYS A 44 11.26 16.93 -10.57
C LYS A 44 12.46 16.37 -11.32
N ILE A 45 12.94 15.21 -10.89
CA ILE A 45 14.12 14.53 -11.46
C ILE A 45 13.80 13.16 -12.03
N GLY A 46 12.57 12.68 -11.89
CA GLY A 46 12.15 11.42 -12.48
C GLY A 46 10.64 11.26 -12.52
N GLU A 47 10.19 10.43 -13.46
CA GLU A 47 8.80 10.02 -13.56
C GLU A 47 8.69 8.66 -14.24
N TRP A 48 7.65 7.92 -13.87
CA TRP A 48 7.29 6.69 -14.55
C TRP A 48 5.77 6.53 -14.54
N LYS A 49 5.21 6.14 -15.67
CA LYS A 49 3.77 5.92 -15.84
C LYS A 49 3.51 4.47 -16.18
N ASP A 50 2.54 3.86 -15.51
CA ASP A 50 2.09 2.52 -15.86
C ASP A 50 1.19 2.57 -17.10
N GLU A 51 1.78 2.27 -18.25
CA GLU A 51 1.10 2.21 -19.54
C GLU A 51 0.58 0.81 -19.89
N PHE A 52 0.66 -0.14 -18.94
CA PHE A 52 0.28 -1.51 -19.19
C PHE A 52 -1.17 -1.65 -19.65
N ASP A 53 -1.36 -2.30 -20.78
CA ASP A 53 -2.67 -2.60 -21.33
C ASP A 53 -3.14 -4.00 -20.90
N SER A 54 -3.98 -4.04 -19.86
CA SER A 54 -4.57 -5.27 -19.34
C SER A 54 -5.46 -5.99 -20.36
N THR A 55 -5.87 -5.35 -21.45
CA THR A 55 -6.72 -5.99 -22.47
C THR A 55 -6.04 -7.18 -23.14
N ILE A 56 -4.70 -7.15 -23.28
CA ILE A 56 -3.92 -8.24 -23.87
C ILE A 56 -4.02 -9.49 -22.99
N LEU A 57 -3.75 -9.37 -21.69
CA LEU A 57 -3.88 -10.48 -20.73
C LEU A 57 -5.31 -11.03 -20.66
N ILE A 58 -6.31 -10.15 -20.75
CA ILE A 58 -7.71 -10.58 -20.74
C ILE A 58 -8.01 -11.40 -22.00
N LYS A 59 -7.58 -10.95 -23.18
CA LYS A 59 -7.75 -11.70 -24.44
C LYS A 59 -7.09 -13.07 -24.36
N GLU A 60 -5.86 -13.15 -23.88
CA GLU A 60 -5.15 -14.43 -23.72
C GLU A 60 -5.89 -15.40 -22.80
N LYS A 61 -6.41 -14.93 -21.66
CA LYS A 61 -7.21 -15.76 -20.74
C LYS A 61 -8.51 -16.23 -21.37
N VAL A 62 -9.20 -15.36 -22.11
CA VAL A 62 -10.43 -15.71 -22.83
C VAL A 62 -10.13 -16.78 -23.89
N ILE A 63 -9.02 -16.66 -24.63
CA ILE A 63 -8.60 -17.65 -25.63
C ILE A 63 -8.30 -18.99 -24.97
N LYS A 64 -7.51 -19.02 -23.88
CA LYS A 64 -7.21 -20.24 -23.13
C LYS A 64 -8.49 -20.92 -22.61
N GLU A 65 -9.42 -20.15 -22.04
CA GLU A 65 -10.68 -20.71 -21.54
C GLU A 65 -11.59 -21.22 -22.67
N GLN A 66 -11.65 -20.52 -23.82
CA GLN A 66 -12.37 -21.00 -25.00
C GLN A 66 -11.77 -22.32 -25.51
N GLN A 67 -10.45 -22.44 -25.57
CA GLN A 67 -9.77 -23.69 -25.94
C GLN A 67 -10.12 -24.81 -24.98
N ARG A 68 -10.05 -24.56 -23.66
CA ARG A 68 -10.43 -25.54 -22.63
C ARG A 68 -11.88 -25.99 -22.75
N GLN A 69 -12.80 -25.07 -23.04
CA GLN A 69 -14.22 -25.38 -23.26
C GLN A 69 -14.44 -26.20 -24.53
N ILE A 70 -13.72 -25.90 -25.61
CA ILE A 70 -13.77 -26.68 -26.86
C ILE A 70 -13.25 -28.10 -26.62
N GLU A 71 -12.15 -28.26 -25.87
CA GLU A 71 -11.60 -29.57 -25.51
C GLU A 71 -12.57 -30.38 -24.63
N LYS A 72 -13.17 -29.76 -23.61
CA LYS A 72 -14.20 -30.41 -22.77
C LYS A 72 -15.45 -30.82 -23.56
N ASN A 73 -15.94 -29.95 -24.45
CA ASN A 73 -17.13 -30.23 -25.25
C ASN A 73 -16.85 -31.21 -26.41
N GLY A 74 -15.60 -31.27 -26.90
CA GLY A 74 -15.16 -32.21 -27.93
C GLY A 74 -14.84 -33.61 -27.43
N THR A 75 -14.58 -33.77 -26.13
CA THR A 75 -14.25 -35.07 -25.51
C THR A 75 -15.47 -35.85 -25.00
N GLY A 76 -16.66 -35.23 -24.90
CA GLY A 76 -17.91 -35.95 -24.59
C GLY A 76 -17.87 -36.71 -23.26
N ILE A 77 -17.17 -36.19 -22.24
CA ILE A 77 -17.14 -36.80 -20.90
C ILE A 77 -18.04 -35.98 -19.98
N ASP A 78 -19.28 -36.45 -19.81
CA ASP A 78 -20.14 -36.06 -18.69
C ASP A 78 -19.64 -36.75 -17.41
N THR A 79 -19.13 -35.98 -16.44
CA THR A 79 -18.62 -36.53 -15.17
C THR A 79 -19.71 -36.95 -14.17
N ASN A 80 -20.99 -36.98 -14.56
CA ASN A 80 -22.10 -37.27 -13.63
C ASN A 80 -22.97 -38.49 -13.97
N THR A 81 -22.71 -39.22 -15.07
CA THR A 81 -23.37 -40.51 -15.31
C THR A 81 -22.44 -41.45 -16.06
N ASN A 82 -22.05 -42.57 -15.44
CA ASN A 82 -21.32 -43.67 -16.07
C ASN A 82 -22.22 -44.43 -17.07
N THR A 83 -22.59 -43.79 -18.19
CA THR A 83 -23.22 -44.47 -19.32
C THR A 83 -22.71 -43.88 -20.62
N ALA A 84 -21.96 -44.69 -21.36
CA ALA A 84 -21.51 -44.37 -22.71
C ALA A 84 -22.73 -44.26 -23.64
N VAL A 85 -23.02 -43.05 -24.13
CA VAL A 85 -24.00 -42.85 -25.19
C VAL A 85 -23.26 -42.78 -26.52
N GLY A 86 -23.69 -43.67 -27.42
CA GLY A 86 -23.05 -43.97 -28.69
C GLY A 86 -22.93 -42.78 -29.65
N THR A 87 -21.87 -42.89 -30.44
CA THR A 87 -21.54 -42.07 -31.60
C THR A 87 -22.72 -41.89 -32.55
N ASN A 88 -23.10 -40.64 -32.83
CA ASN A 88 -23.54 -40.28 -34.17
C ASN A 88 -23.35 -38.80 -34.52
N THR A 89 -22.83 -38.63 -35.73
CA THR A 89 -22.96 -37.52 -36.70
C THR A 89 -22.26 -36.18 -36.44
N ASN A 90 -21.06 -36.07 -37.03
CA ASN A 90 -20.61 -34.95 -37.89
C ASN A 90 -21.32 -33.59 -37.70
N LYS A 91 -20.95 -32.84 -36.67
CA LYS A 91 -20.92 -31.38 -36.75
C LYS A 91 -19.46 -30.96 -36.78
N LYS A 92 -18.96 -30.62 -37.98
CA LYS A 92 -17.75 -29.79 -38.12
C LYS A 92 -18.00 -28.53 -37.27
N LEU A 93 -17.32 -28.43 -36.13
CA LEU A 93 -17.20 -27.17 -35.41
C LEU A 93 -16.58 -26.18 -36.39
N LYS A 94 -17.39 -25.24 -36.89
CA LYS A 94 -16.88 -24.08 -37.62
C LYS A 94 -15.92 -23.39 -36.67
N THR A 95 -14.63 -23.46 -36.95
CA THR A 95 -13.63 -22.55 -36.39
C THR A 95 -13.95 -21.17 -36.97
N ASN A 96 -14.90 -20.49 -36.33
CA ASN A 96 -15.01 -19.05 -36.49
C ASN A 96 -13.73 -18.47 -35.88
N ASN A 97 -12.78 -18.07 -36.73
CA ASN A 97 -11.69 -17.13 -36.41
C ASN A 97 -12.28 -15.76 -36.04
N LYS A 98 -13.22 -15.71 -35.09
CA LYS A 98 -13.65 -14.46 -34.48
C LYS A 98 -12.65 -14.18 -33.37
N GLU A 99 -11.97 -13.04 -33.47
CA GLU A 99 -11.11 -12.55 -32.40
C GLU A 99 -11.85 -12.63 -31.07
N ALA A 100 -11.15 -13.13 -30.04
CA ALA A 100 -11.70 -13.23 -28.70
C ALA A 100 -12.15 -11.83 -28.25
N LYS A 101 -13.47 -11.66 -28.10
CA LYS A 101 -14.03 -10.41 -27.58
C LYS A 101 -13.68 -10.29 -26.11
N ILE A 102 -13.15 -9.14 -25.73
CA ILE A 102 -12.98 -8.78 -24.33
C ILE A 102 -14.39 -8.72 -23.71
N PRO A 103 -14.66 -9.41 -22.59
CA PRO A 103 -15.92 -9.29 -21.89
C PRO A 103 -16.10 -7.83 -21.47
N THR A 104 -17.14 -7.18 -21.97
CA THR A 104 -17.54 -5.87 -21.45
C THR A 104 -18.08 -6.06 -20.03
N PRO A 105 -17.58 -5.31 -19.04
CA PRO A 105 -18.16 -5.32 -17.69
C PRO A 105 -19.66 -5.07 -17.76
N GLY A 106 -20.45 -5.80 -16.97
CA GLY A 106 -21.90 -5.63 -16.92
C GLY A 106 -22.30 -4.22 -16.49
N THR A 107 -23.56 -3.84 -16.75
CA THR A 107 -24.14 -2.59 -16.24
C THR A 107 -24.00 -2.54 -14.72
N GLY A 108 -23.29 -1.52 -14.21
CA GLY A 108 -23.00 -1.35 -12.77
C GLY A 108 -21.68 -1.95 -12.29
N ALA A 109 -20.87 -2.56 -13.16
CA ALA A 109 -19.52 -2.99 -12.78
C ALA A 109 -18.66 -1.77 -12.40
N PRO A 110 -17.95 -1.82 -11.26
CA PRO A 110 -17.13 -0.70 -10.82
C PRO A 110 -16.01 -0.41 -11.84
N PRO A 111 -15.62 0.87 -12.00
CA PRO A 111 -14.50 1.24 -12.85
C PRO A 111 -13.21 0.53 -12.42
N ILE A 112 -12.40 0.15 -13.40
CA ILE A 112 -11.09 -0.47 -13.17
C ILE A 112 -10.04 0.64 -13.06
N TYR A 113 -9.53 0.84 -11.85
CA TYR A 113 -8.47 1.79 -11.56
C TYR A 113 -7.09 1.12 -11.64
N ARG A 114 -6.12 1.78 -12.28
CA ARG A 114 -4.74 1.30 -12.41
C ARG A 114 -3.88 1.81 -11.25
N TYR A 115 -4.19 1.38 -10.04
CA TYR A 115 -3.44 1.83 -8.87
C TYR A 115 -1.96 1.41 -8.95
N ILE A 116 -1.10 2.33 -8.56
CA ILE A 116 0.20 2.01 -8.00
C ILE A 116 0.03 1.93 -6.49
N ARG A 117 0.48 0.83 -5.89
CA ARG A 117 0.36 0.56 -4.46
C ARG A 117 1.72 0.20 -3.87
N SER A 118 1.82 0.30 -2.55
CA SER A 118 2.90 -0.26 -1.75
C SER A 118 4.27 0.14 -2.31
N MET A 119 4.65 1.39 -2.07
CA MET A 119 5.94 1.92 -2.48
C MET A 119 7.01 1.69 -1.41
N LEU A 120 8.18 1.22 -1.81
CA LEU A 120 9.30 0.93 -0.91
C LEU A 120 10.63 1.30 -1.57
N LEU A 121 11.50 1.98 -0.84
CA LEU A 121 12.91 2.10 -1.19
C LEU A 121 13.67 0.91 -0.63
N SER A 122 14.61 0.37 -1.40
CA SER A 122 15.59 -0.56 -0.85
C SER A 122 16.35 0.12 0.30
N ARG A 123 16.84 -0.65 1.27
CA ARG A 123 17.50 -0.12 2.47
C ARG A 123 18.75 0.69 2.12
N ASN A 124 19.41 0.37 1.02
CA ASN A 124 20.54 1.11 0.46
C ASN A 124 20.15 2.28 -0.49
N GLU A 125 18.86 2.52 -0.71
CA GLU A 125 18.30 3.60 -1.54
C GLU A 125 18.76 3.60 -3.00
N LYS A 126 19.15 2.44 -3.52
CA LYS A 126 19.54 2.24 -4.92
C LYS A 126 18.40 1.74 -5.80
N LYS A 127 17.34 1.20 -5.20
CA LYS A 127 16.16 0.71 -5.92
C LYS A 127 14.88 1.26 -5.33
N LEU A 128 13.94 1.56 -6.21
CA LEU A 128 12.55 1.83 -5.89
C LEU A 128 11.72 0.62 -6.30
N ILE A 129 10.88 0.13 -5.39
CA ILE A 129 9.94 -0.95 -5.65
C ILE A 129 8.53 -0.39 -5.48
N ILE A 130 7.66 -0.68 -6.45
CA ILE A 130 6.23 -0.37 -6.40
C ILE A 130 5.43 -1.60 -6.84
N CYS A 131 4.14 -1.62 -6.52
CA CYS A 131 3.21 -2.63 -7.02
C CYS A 131 2.17 -2.02 -7.96
N THR A 132 1.81 -2.74 -9.02
CA THR A 132 0.81 -2.31 -10.01
C THR A 132 -0.41 -3.22 -10.00
N ASP A 133 -1.59 -2.62 -9.89
CA ASP A 133 -2.86 -3.37 -9.93
C ASP A 133 -3.22 -3.84 -11.36
N SER A 134 -2.70 -3.16 -12.40
CA SER A 134 -3.01 -3.42 -13.82
C SER A 134 -2.63 -4.82 -14.29
N ASP A 135 -1.51 -5.35 -13.79
CA ASP A 135 -0.97 -6.66 -14.12
C ASP A 135 -0.53 -7.47 -12.90
N LYS A 136 -0.82 -6.98 -11.69
CA LYS A 136 -0.47 -7.63 -10.41
C LYS A 136 1.04 -7.84 -10.28
N ALA A 137 1.82 -6.83 -10.59
CA ALA A 137 3.28 -6.95 -10.61
C ALA A 137 3.96 -6.16 -9.50
N ALA A 138 5.14 -6.62 -9.11
CA ALA A 138 6.16 -5.77 -8.50
C ALA A 138 7.03 -5.18 -9.60
N VAL A 139 7.15 -3.85 -9.62
CA VAL A 139 7.99 -3.10 -10.55
C VAL A 139 9.18 -2.53 -9.77
N ILE A 140 10.37 -2.95 -10.15
CA ILE A 140 11.64 -2.57 -9.53
C ILE A 140 12.37 -1.65 -10.49
N PHE A 141 12.78 -0.48 -9.99
CA PHE A 141 13.61 0.49 -10.69
C PHE A 141 14.98 0.56 -10.03
N ASN A 142 16.04 0.69 -10.82
CA ASN A 142 17.28 1.26 -10.32
C ASN A 142 17.15 2.80 -10.27
N ILE A 143 17.76 3.41 -9.27
CA ILE A 143 17.80 4.87 -9.08
C ILE A 143 19.18 5.36 -9.52
N ASN A 144 19.24 6.02 -10.67
CA ASN A 144 20.46 6.51 -11.30
C ASN A 144 20.58 8.03 -11.14
N TYR A 145 21.21 8.48 -10.05
CA TYR A 145 21.37 9.91 -9.74
C TYR A 145 22.22 10.70 -10.73
N GLY A 146 22.96 10.04 -11.63
CA GLY A 146 23.72 10.69 -12.69
C GLY A 146 22.92 10.94 -13.98
N ASN A 147 21.66 10.53 -14.05
CA ASN A 147 20.79 10.82 -15.20
C ASN A 147 19.96 12.07 -14.93
N ASP A 148 20.31 13.16 -15.60
CA ASP A 148 19.65 14.47 -15.43
C ASP A 148 18.21 14.50 -15.96
N ASN A 149 17.83 13.56 -16.84
CA ASN A 149 16.48 13.53 -17.42
C ASN A 149 15.48 12.74 -16.57
N ASN A 150 15.87 11.52 -16.17
CA ASN A 150 15.02 10.64 -15.38
C ASN A 150 15.87 9.70 -14.54
N VAL A 151 15.82 9.85 -13.22
CA VAL A 151 16.56 8.99 -12.30
C VAL A 151 16.02 7.56 -12.22
N LEU A 152 14.78 7.31 -12.64
CA LEU A 152 14.21 5.97 -12.62
C LEU A 152 14.54 5.21 -13.90
N SER A 153 15.23 4.08 -13.77
CA SER A 153 15.37 3.11 -14.86
C SER A 153 14.72 1.78 -14.47
N LEU A 154 13.72 1.35 -15.25
CA LEU A 154 13.04 0.08 -15.03
C LEU A 154 14.07 -1.07 -15.07
N PHE A 155 14.17 -1.81 -13.97
CA PHE A 155 15.06 -2.95 -13.84
C PHE A 155 14.29 -4.26 -14.05
N LYS A 156 13.13 -4.42 -13.39
CA LYS A 156 12.33 -5.64 -13.46
C LYS A 156 10.86 -5.35 -13.26
N ARG A 157 9.99 -6.03 -14.01
CA ARG A 157 8.53 -6.07 -13.79
C ARG A 157 8.11 -7.52 -13.63
N GLN A 158 7.84 -7.93 -12.39
CA GLN A 158 7.55 -9.32 -12.03
C GLN A 158 6.06 -9.49 -11.72
N PRO A 159 5.27 -10.16 -12.59
CA PRO A 159 3.86 -10.44 -12.31
C PRO A 159 3.68 -11.55 -11.28
N PHE A 160 2.57 -11.48 -10.52
CA PHE A 160 2.17 -12.44 -9.50
C PHE A 160 0.76 -12.99 -9.76
N PRO A 161 0.42 -14.16 -9.19
CA PRO A 161 -0.92 -14.77 -9.35
C PRO A 161 -2.06 -13.84 -8.92
N LYS A 162 -1.87 -13.19 -7.77
CA LYS A 162 -2.83 -12.28 -7.15
C LYS A 162 -2.21 -10.90 -6.95
N ARG A 163 -3.10 -9.93 -6.72
CA ARG A 163 -2.75 -8.53 -6.54
C ARG A 163 -1.88 -8.38 -5.28
N PRO A 164 -0.69 -7.79 -5.38
CA PRO A 164 0.13 -7.47 -4.21
C PRO A 164 -0.62 -6.56 -3.22
N SER A 165 -0.42 -6.76 -1.93
CA SER A 165 -0.95 -5.91 -0.85
C SER A 165 0.17 -5.19 -0.09
N ALA A 166 1.27 -5.86 0.23
CA ALA A 166 2.39 -5.28 0.96
C ALA A 166 3.72 -5.87 0.51
N ILE A 167 4.82 -5.12 0.69
CA ILE A 167 6.16 -5.54 0.29
C ILE A 167 7.21 -5.17 1.34
N THR A 168 8.26 -5.98 1.43
CA THR A 168 9.45 -5.69 2.24
C THR A 168 10.70 -6.27 1.59
N THR A 169 11.89 -5.82 1.99
CA THR A 169 13.17 -6.39 1.54
C THR A 169 13.90 -7.10 2.69
N THR A 170 14.68 -8.12 2.33
CA THR A 170 15.70 -8.65 3.24
C THR A 170 16.69 -7.56 3.64
N LEU A 171 17.35 -7.71 4.80
CA LEU A 171 18.26 -6.68 5.33
C LEU A 171 19.40 -6.32 4.37
N ASP A 172 19.78 -7.25 3.50
CA ASP A 172 20.85 -7.10 2.51
C ASP A 172 20.37 -6.62 1.13
N ASP A 173 19.07 -6.29 0.99
CA ASP A 173 18.43 -5.92 -0.28
C ASP A 173 18.67 -6.92 -1.42
N ARG A 174 18.78 -8.22 -1.13
CA ARG A 174 18.87 -9.26 -2.17
C ARG A 174 17.51 -9.77 -2.60
N LYS A 175 16.59 -9.97 -1.66
CA LYS A 175 15.27 -10.52 -1.93
C LYS A 175 14.18 -9.51 -1.65
N LEU A 176 13.15 -9.52 -2.48
CA LEU A 176 11.87 -8.87 -2.25
C LEU A 176 10.91 -9.94 -1.72
N LEU A 177 10.27 -9.66 -0.60
CA LEU A 177 9.14 -10.42 -0.10
C LEU A 177 7.87 -9.64 -0.40
N LEU A 178 6.90 -10.32 -1.01
CA LEU A 178 5.65 -9.72 -1.46
C LEU A 178 4.48 -10.50 -0.89
N ALA A 179 3.68 -9.83 -0.07
CA ALA A 179 2.40 -10.33 0.40
C ALA A 179 1.29 -9.97 -0.60
N ASP A 180 0.38 -10.90 -0.84
CA ASP A 180 -0.76 -10.71 -1.72
C ASP A 180 -2.10 -10.63 -0.98
N LYS A 181 -3.14 -10.20 -1.71
CA LYS A 181 -4.50 -10.04 -1.17
C LYS A 181 -5.16 -11.37 -0.73
N PHE A 182 -4.67 -12.52 -1.17
CA PHE A 182 -5.25 -13.84 -0.86
C PHE A 182 -4.59 -14.52 0.33
N GLY A 183 -3.52 -13.94 0.86
CA GLY A 183 -2.85 -14.44 2.05
C GLY A 183 -1.47 -15.03 1.77
N ASP A 184 -1.03 -15.09 0.51
CA ASP A 184 0.24 -15.71 0.15
C ASP A 184 1.39 -14.69 0.18
N VAL A 185 2.58 -15.15 0.58
CA VAL A 185 3.82 -14.39 0.48
C VAL A 185 4.75 -15.07 -0.50
N TYR A 186 5.28 -14.32 -1.45
CA TYR A 186 6.25 -14.77 -2.45
C TYR A 186 7.60 -14.13 -2.21
N GLU A 187 8.66 -14.80 -2.66
CA GLU A 187 10.02 -14.27 -2.67
C GLU A 187 10.53 -14.16 -4.11
N ILE A 188 11.17 -13.03 -4.45
CA ILE A 188 11.87 -12.88 -5.72
C ILE A 188 13.27 -12.29 -5.51
N ASP A 189 14.20 -12.68 -6.38
CA ASP A 189 15.53 -12.06 -6.42
C ASP A 189 15.46 -10.68 -7.07
N MET A 190 15.98 -9.67 -6.35
CA MET A 190 16.02 -8.29 -6.82
C MET A 190 17.24 -8.02 -7.71
N ASN A 191 18.21 -8.92 -7.82
CA ASN A 191 19.41 -8.77 -8.66
C ASN A 191 19.35 -9.60 -9.94
N ASP A 192 18.37 -10.50 -10.06
CA ASP A 192 18.10 -11.23 -11.29
C ASP A 192 17.04 -10.51 -12.13
N GLU A 193 17.41 -10.06 -13.33
CA GLU A 193 16.50 -9.43 -14.28
C GLU A 193 15.46 -10.40 -14.85
N LYS A 194 15.68 -11.72 -14.74
CA LYS A 194 14.77 -12.72 -15.28
C LYS A 194 13.40 -12.61 -14.62
N VAL A 195 12.39 -12.46 -15.47
CA VAL A 195 10.98 -12.49 -15.08
C VAL A 195 10.52 -13.95 -15.03
N GLN A 196 10.00 -14.36 -13.88
CA GLN A 196 9.43 -15.68 -13.68
C GLN A 196 7.95 -15.69 -14.08
N SER A 197 7.45 -16.82 -14.56
CA SER A 197 6.01 -16.96 -14.83
C SER A 197 5.24 -16.90 -13.51
N SER A 198 4.15 -16.14 -13.47
CA SER A 198 3.28 -16.12 -12.29
C SER A 198 2.72 -17.50 -11.97
N GLU A 199 2.54 -18.37 -12.97
CA GLU A 199 2.00 -19.73 -12.79
C GLU A 199 2.98 -20.69 -12.08
N THR A 200 4.28 -20.33 -12.02
CA THR A 200 5.33 -21.17 -11.42
C THR A 200 5.84 -20.63 -10.08
N LEU A 201 5.30 -19.49 -9.61
CA LEU A 201 5.69 -18.91 -8.33
C LEU A 201 4.97 -19.65 -7.19
N GLU A 202 5.74 -20.24 -6.29
CA GLU A 202 5.24 -20.89 -5.09
C GLU A 202 5.34 -19.94 -3.89
N PRO A 203 4.33 -19.86 -3.02
CA PRO A 203 4.41 -19.09 -1.78
C PRO A 203 5.49 -19.63 -0.84
N VAL A 204 6.25 -18.73 -0.21
CA VAL A 204 7.18 -19.09 0.88
C VAL A 204 6.45 -19.27 2.21
N LEU A 205 5.36 -18.53 2.44
CA LEU A 205 4.41 -18.73 3.54
C LEU A 205 3.04 -18.21 3.14
N GLY A 206 2.00 -18.55 3.90
CA GLY A 206 0.66 -18.05 3.64
C GLY A 206 -0.20 -17.93 4.90
N HIS A 207 -1.24 -17.10 4.80
CA HIS A 207 -2.39 -16.98 5.68
C HIS A 207 -3.64 -17.44 4.89
N VAL A 208 -4.70 -17.80 5.61
CA VAL A 208 -6.02 -18.01 4.97
C VAL A 208 -6.74 -16.66 4.80
N SER A 209 -6.38 -15.67 5.62
CA SER A 209 -6.89 -14.31 5.56
C SER A 209 -6.09 -13.43 4.61
N MET A 210 -6.67 -12.27 4.27
CA MET A 210 -6.00 -11.25 3.47
C MET A 210 -4.84 -10.63 4.24
N LEU A 211 -3.63 -10.72 3.68
CA LEU A 211 -2.47 -10.05 4.24
C LEU A 211 -2.56 -8.54 4.02
N THR A 212 -2.29 -7.78 5.07
CA THR A 212 -2.42 -6.32 5.11
C THR A 212 -1.08 -5.61 5.20
N ASP A 213 -0.09 -6.19 5.88
CA ASP A 213 1.27 -5.65 5.98
C ASP A 213 2.32 -6.74 6.20
N ILE A 214 3.58 -6.44 5.87
CA ILE A 214 4.72 -7.36 6.00
C ILE A 214 6.01 -6.62 6.41
N GLY A 215 6.73 -7.20 7.37
CA GLY A 215 8.01 -6.73 7.88
C GLY A 215 9.09 -7.80 7.79
N PHE A 216 10.34 -7.36 7.77
CA PHE A 216 11.51 -8.24 7.83
C PHE A 216 12.47 -7.73 8.89
N GLN A 217 12.85 -8.61 9.82
CA GLN A 217 13.75 -8.28 10.92
C GLN A 217 14.72 -9.40 11.20
N LYS A 218 15.90 -9.04 11.70
CA LYS A 218 16.90 -9.98 12.21
C LYS A 218 17.07 -9.77 13.70
N ASP A 219 17.08 -10.86 14.45
CA ASP A 219 17.47 -10.81 15.85
C ASP A 219 18.98 -10.64 15.96
N ASN A 220 19.42 -9.47 16.43
CA ASN A 220 20.83 -9.16 16.61
C ASN A 220 21.55 -10.09 17.60
N ALA A 221 20.84 -10.78 18.50
CA ALA A 221 21.45 -11.66 19.49
C ALA A 221 21.73 -13.07 18.93
N THR A 222 20.83 -13.59 18.07
CA THR A 222 20.92 -14.95 17.53
C THR A 222 21.35 -14.99 16.06
N ASP A 223 21.41 -13.84 15.40
CA ASP A 223 21.63 -13.70 13.96
C ASP A 223 20.51 -14.34 13.09
N GLN A 224 19.40 -14.76 13.70
CA GLN A 224 18.25 -15.36 13.02
C GLN A 224 17.35 -14.30 12.38
N SER A 225 16.93 -14.52 11.15
CA SER A 225 16.00 -13.63 10.44
C SER A 225 14.56 -14.13 10.51
N PHE A 226 13.62 -13.20 10.45
CA PHE A 226 12.19 -13.45 10.56
C PHE A 226 11.40 -12.62 9.56
N VAL A 227 10.33 -13.22 9.04
CA VAL A 227 9.26 -12.52 8.34
C VAL A 227 8.11 -12.32 9.31
N ILE A 228 7.63 -11.08 9.42
CA ILE A 228 6.48 -10.73 10.23
C ILE A 228 5.36 -10.33 9.28
N SER A 229 4.22 -11.01 9.34
CA SER A 229 3.08 -10.73 8.45
C SER A 229 1.82 -10.54 9.29
N CYS A 230 1.00 -9.55 8.93
CA CYS A 230 -0.29 -9.34 9.57
C CYS A 230 -1.45 -9.40 8.58
N ASP A 231 -2.65 -9.64 9.10
CA ASP A 231 -3.82 -9.89 8.27
C ASP A 231 -5.10 -9.19 8.75
N ARG A 232 -6.16 -9.41 7.97
CA ARG A 232 -7.51 -8.91 8.22
C ARG A 232 -8.20 -9.59 9.42
N ASP A 233 -7.72 -10.76 9.84
CA ASP A 233 -8.28 -11.54 10.95
C ASP A 233 -7.42 -11.41 12.21
N GLU A 234 -7.03 -10.18 12.55
CA GLU A 234 -6.39 -9.82 13.82
C GLU A 234 -4.98 -10.42 14.06
N HIS A 235 -4.42 -11.19 13.12
CA HIS A 235 -3.18 -11.91 13.40
C HIS A 235 -1.93 -11.09 13.08
N ILE A 236 -0.93 -11.18 13.95
CA ILE A 236 0.48 -10.90 13.62
C ILE A 236 1.24 -12.21 13.74
N LYS A 237 1.72 -12.77 12.63
CA LYS A 237 2.49 -14.01 12.57
C LYS A 237 3.97 -13.70 12.39
N ILE A 238 4.81 -14.37 13.18
CA ILE A 238 6.27 -14.33 13.06
C ILE A 238 6.75 -15.70 12.59
N SER A 239 7.33 -15.75 11.39
CA SER A 239 7.91 -16.96 10.79
C SER A 239 9.42 -16.84 10.68
N HIS A 240 10.15 -17.95 10.87
CA HIS A 240 11.59 -17.99 10.61
C HIS A 240 11.89 -17.72 9.13
N TYR A 241 13.07 -17.21 8.84
CA TYR A 241 13.56 -17.02 7.49
C TYR A 241 15.04 -17.48 7.38
N PRO A 242 15.41 -18.28 6.37
CA PRO A 242 14.62 -18.69 5.19
C PRO A 242 13.66 -19.87 5.43
N GLN A 243 13.67 -20.52 6.61
CA GLN A 243 12.80 -21.66 6.93
C GLN A 243 11.37 -21.21 7.28
N THR A 244 10.69 -20.59 6.33
CA THR A 244 9.35 -19.98 6.48
C THR A 244 8.22 -20.95 6.81
N PHE A 245 8.46 -22.25 6.63
CA PHE A 245 7.59 -23.33 7.11
C PHE A 245 7.58 -23.47 8.65
N ILE A 246 8.54 -22.85 9.35
CA ILE A 246 8.59 -22.82 10.81
C ILE A 246 7.99 -21.51 11.31
N VAL A 247 6.75 -21.58 11.79
CA VAL A 247 6.16 -20.47 12.55
C VAL A 247 6.85 -20.38 13.91
N ASN A 248 7.38 -19.21 14.23
CA ASN A 248 8.00 -18.95 15.54
C ASN A 248 6.92 -18.70 16.60
N LYS A 249 6.04 -17.71 16.35
CA LYS A 249 4.93 -17.35 17.24
C LYS A 249 3.92 -16.43 16.56
N TRP A 250 2.88 -16.09 17.32
CA TRP A 250 1.89 -15.07 16.99
C TRP A 250 1.88 -14.03 18.10
N LEU A 251 1.61 -12.77 17.77
CA LEU A 251 1.34 -11.73 18.77
C LEU A 251 -0.18 -11.59 18.93
N PHE A 252 -0.68 -11.90 20.13
CA PHE A 252 -2.11 -11.90 20.43
C PHE A 252 -2.49 -10.63 21.21
N GLY A 253 -3.55 -9.95 20.76
CA GLY A 253 -4.13 -8.83 21.51
C GLY A 253 -5.00 -7.86 20.70
N HIS A 254 -4.86 -7.85 19.37
CA HIS A 254 -5.80 -7.19 18.47
C HIS A 254 -7.16 -7.90 18.48
N GLU A 255 -8.24 -7.12 18.43
CA GLU A 255 -9.62 -7.58 18.34
C GLU A 255 -10.28 -7.19 17.01
N GLN A 256 -9.56 -6.42 16.18
CA GLN A 256 -9.97 -6.03 14.83
C GLN A 256 -8.80 -6.20 13.85
N PHE A 257 -9.11 -6.09 12.56
CA PHE A 257 -8.12 -6.18 11.49
C PHE A 257 -6.92 -5.24 11.74
N ILE A 258 -5.74 -5.68 11.32
CA ILE A 258 -4.52 -4.88 11.40
C ILE A 258 -4.30 -4.24 10.02
N SER A 259 -4.04 -2.94 9.98
CA SER A 259 -3.78 -2.22 8.71
C SER A 259 -2.30 -1.92 8.51
N SER A 260 -1.53 -1.77 9.59
CA SER A 260 -0.15 -1.32 9.52
C SER A 260 0.66 -1.84 10.71
N ILE A 261 1.88 -2.30 10.42
CA ILE A 261 2.91 -2.58 11.40
C ILE A 261 4.16 -1.75 11.09
N VAL A 262 4.95 -1.41 12.13
CA VAL A 262 6.24 -0.76 11.93
C VAL A 262 7.29 -1.31 12.88
N LEU A 263 8.45 -1.61 12.30
CA LEU A 263 9.68 -2.03 12.99
C LEU A 263 10.64 -0.84 13.02
N PRO A 264 10.82 -0.16 14.17
CA PRO A 264 11.71 0.99 14.26
C PRO A 264 13.17 0.62 14.03
N GLN A 265 13.93 1.50 13.38
CA GLN A 265 15.38 1.28 13.15
C GLN A 265 16.21 1.45 14.43
N TRP A 266 15.76 2.32 15.34
CA TRP A 266 16.45 2.67 16.59
C TRP A 266 16.26 1.64 17.71
N ASN A 267 15.37 0.65 17.56
CA ASN A 267 15.22 -0.44 18.53
C ASN A 267 14.86 -1.75 17.83
N ASN A 268 15.74 -2.75 17.91
CA ASN A 268 15.59 -4.02 17.22
C ASN A 268 14.51 -4.93 17.83
N ASP A 269 14.06 -4.69 19.07
CA ASP A 269 13.17 -5.59 19.81
C ASP A 269 11.70 -5.15 19.74
N LEU A 270 11.45 -3.89 19.40
CA LEU A 270 10.12 -3.31 19.39
C LEU A 270 9.41 -3.50 18.05
N LEU A 271 8.10 -3.65 18.12
CA LEU A 271 7.18 -3.58 16.98
C LEU A 271 5.96 -2.77 17.42
N PHE A 272 5.41 -1.96 16.52
CA PHE A 272 4.14 -1.26 16.75
C PHE A 272 3.13 -1.65 15.68
N SER A 273 1.86 -1.72 16.08
CA SER A 273 0.77 -2.08 15.16
C SER A 273 -0.50 -1.29 15.46
N GLY A 274 -1.33 -1.15 14.44
CA GLY A 274 -2.63 -0.48 14.51
C GLY A 274 -3.53 -0.90 13.35
N GLY A 275 -4.82 -0.62 13.48
CA GLY A 275 -5.82 -1.04 12.52
C GLY A 275 -7.22 -0.62 12.94
N GLY A 276 -8.16 -1.57 12.95
CA GLY A 276 -9.55 -1.32 13.34
C GLY A 276 -9.80 -1.22 14.84
N ASP A 277 -8.81 -1.50 15.68
CA ASP A 277 -8.86 -1.34 17.13
C ASP A 277 -8.77 0.12 17.57
N ASP A 278 -9.27 0.42 18.75
CA ASP A 278 -9.16 1.73 19.40
C ASP A 278 -7.78 2.05 19.98
N ASN A 279 -6.80 1.16 19.78
CA ASN A 279 -5.49 1.23 20.40
C ASN A 279 -4.36 1.12 19.39
N ILE A 280 -3.27 1.85 19.64
CA ILE A 280 -1.95 1.53 19.10
C ILE A 280 -1.28 0.55 20.06
N PHE A 281 -0.74 -0.55 19.53
CA PHE A 281 -0.11 -1.59 20.33
C PHE A 281 1.41 -1.49 20.23
N SER A 282 2.09 -1.66 21.37
CA SER A 282 3.55 -1.82 21.43
C SER A 282 3.91 -3.23 21.88
N TRP A 283 4.81 -3.88 21.15
CA TRP A 283 5.20 -5.26 21.39
C TRP A 283 6.71 -5.39 21.52
N ASN A 284 7.16 -6.36 22.31
CA ASN A 284 8.45 -6.97 22.11
C ASN A 284 8.25 -8.18 21.19
N TRP A 285 8.61 -8.05 19.91
CA TRP A 285 8.35 -9.13 18.94
C TRP A 285 9.21 -10.38 19.21
N LYS A 286 10.36 -10.23 19.88
CA LYS A 286 11.23 -11.36 20.23
C LYS A 286 10.65 -12.21 21.33
N THR A 287 10.19 -11.59 22.42
CA THR A 287 9.55 -12.31 23.54
C THR A 287 8.12 -12.71 23.17
N GLY A 288 7.44 -11.91 22.34
CA GLY A 288 6.02 -12.04 22.02
C GLY A 288 5.11 -11.28 22.98
N GLU A 289 5.68 -10.47 23.88
CA GLU A 289 4.96 -9.75 24.92
C GLU A 289 4.32 -8.46 24.38
N LEU A 290 3.08 -8.23 24.78
CA LEU A 290 2.40 -6.95 24.63
C LEU A 290 2.86 -6.01 25.74
N LEU A 291 3.61 -4.97 25.37
CA LEU A 291 4.24 -4.03 26.31
C LEU A 291 3.30 -2.91 26.73
N ASP A 292 2.53 -2.37 25.78
CA ASP A 292 1.60 -1.26 26.04
C ASP A 292 0.46 -1.19 25.02
N LYS A 293 -0.65 -0.56 25.42
CA LYS A 293 -1.78 -0.19 24.57
C LYS A 293 -2.10 1.29 24.76
N PHE A 294 -1.93 2.08 23.70
CA PHE A 294 -2.30 3.49 23.70
C PHE A 294 -3.68 3.67 23.08
N ASN A 295 -4.69 3.93 23.92
CA ASN A 295 -6.04 4.25 23.45
C ASN A 295 -6.09 5.68 22.86
N TYR A 296 -6.60 5.81 21.65
CA TYR A 296 -6.70 7.10 20.95
C TYR A 296 -8.15 7.57 20.71
N SER A 297 -9.15 6.85 21.22
CA SER A 297 -10.58 7.11 20.96
C SER A 297 -11.00 8.54 21.34
N GLU A 298 -10.59 9.01 22.52
CA GLU A 298 -10.91 10.38 22.97
C GLU A 298 -10.23 11.45 22.10
N LEU A 299 -9.03 11.16 21.60
CA LEU A 299 -8.27 12.08 20.76
C LEU A 299 -8.85 12.22 19.35
N ILE A 300 -9.39 11.11 18.80
CA ILE A 300 -9.94 11.10 17.44
C ILE A 300 -11.41 11.51 17.39
N SER A 301 -12.16 11.34 18.48
CA SER A 301 -13.61 11.62 18.53
C SER A 301 -14.03 12.95 17.89
N PRO A 302 -13.32 14.09 18.07
CA PRO A 302 -13.68 15.36 17.43
C PRO A 302 -13.56 15.39 15.89
N TYR A 303 -12.83 14.44 15.29
CA TYR A 303 -12.54 14.36 13.85
C TYR A 303 -13.35 13.29 13.13
N ILE A 304 -14.09 12.48 13.89
CA ILE A 304 -15.03 11.51 13.35
C ILE A 304 -16.20 12.27 12.72
N ASN A 305 -16.59 11.82 11.53
CA ASN A 305 -17.65 12.42 10.74
C ASN A 305 -18.55 11.36 10.11
N GLU A 306 -19.83 11.67 9.96
CA GLU A 306 -20.86 10.75 9.47
C GLU A 306 -20.59 10.29 8.03
N LYS A 307 -19.98 11.13 7.20
CA LYS A 307 -19.71 10.83 5.79
C LYS A 307 -18.80 9.60 5.63
N PHE A 308 -17.77 9.49 6.46
CA PHE A 308 -16.74 8.47 6.32
C PHE A 308 -16.75 7.40 7.41
N HIS A 309 -17.28 7.71 8.59
CA HIS A 309 -17.15 6.85 9.76
C HIS A 309 -18.47 6.26 10.24
N LEU A 310 -19.61 6.64 9.65
CA LEU A 310 -20.85 5.93 9.95
C LEU A 310 -20.80 4.58 9.21
N ALA A 311 -21.00 3.48 9.94
CA ALA A 311 -21.05 2.15 9.32
C ALA A 311 -22.15 2.11 8.25
N PRO A 312 -22.01 1.31 7.18
CA PRO A 312 -23.03 1.21 6.14
C PRO A 312 -24.41 0.85 6.72
N GLU A 313 -25.50 1.34 6.09
CA GLU A 313 -26.87 1.15 6.57
C GLU A 313 -27.21 -0.31 6.91
N ARG A 314 -26.71 -1.26 6.11
CA ARG A 314 -26.88 -2.71 6.34
C ARG A 314 -26.31 -3.20 7.67
N PHE A 315 -25.29 -2.53 8.19
CA PHE A 315 -24.52 -2.92 9.38
C PHE A 315 -24.72 -1.94 10.54
N GLN A 316 -25.63 -0.98 10.41
CA GLN A 316 -25.94 -0.06 11.49
C GLN A 316 -26.59 -0.78 12.67
N ASN A 317 -26.41 -0.20 13.86
CA ASN A 317 -27.14 -0.61 15.05
C ASN A 317 -28.56 -0.01 15.05
N ASN A 318 -29.40 -0.43 16.01
CA ASN A 318 -30.79 0.05 16.09
C ASN A 318 -30.93 1.58 16.27
N GLU A 319 -29.88 2.23 16.75
CA GLU A 319 -29.83 3.69 16.98
C GLU A 319 -29.28 4.46 15.77
N ASN A 320 -28.86 3.76 14.71
CA ASN A 320 -28.22 4.32 13.52
C ASN A 320 -27.03 5.24 13.83
N ASN A 321 -26.25 4.91 14.87
CA ASN A 321 -25.10 5.69 15.33
C ASN A 321 -23.81 4.85 15.45
N LEU A 322 -23.74 3.68 14.79
CA LEU A 322 -22.54 2.85 14.82
C LEU A 322 -21.40 3.54 14.06
N ILE A 323 -20.34 3.89 14.80
CA ILE A 323 -19.14 4.54 14.29
C ILE A 323 -18.04 3.51 14.06
N GLU A 324 -17.39 3.59 12.90
CA GLU A 324 -16.29 2.75 12.48
C GLU A 324 -15.14 3.63 11.95
N TYR A 325 -13.99 3.56 12.60
CA TYR A 325 -12.76 4.18 12.13
C TYR A 325 -11.60 3.19 12.22
N ALA A 326 -10.47 3.51 11.59
CA ALA A 326 -9.29 2.68 11.63
C ALA A 326 -8.03 3.52 11.43
N VAL A 327 -6.96 3.15 12.13
CA VAL A 327 -5.61 3.64 11.82
C VAL A 327 -5.30 3.26 10.39
N SER A 328 -4.87 4.22 9.57
CA SER A 328 -4.51 3.94 8.18
C SER A 328 -3.04 3.54 8.02
N LYS A 329 -2.14 4.21 8.76
CA LYS A 329 -0.69 3.97 8.67
C LYS A 329 0.00 4.39 9.95
N ILE A 330 0.97 3.61 10.40
CA ILE A 330 1.93 3.98 11.43
C ILE A 330 3.31 4.09 10.78
N ILE A 331 4.05 5.14 11.11
CA ILE A 331 5.44 5.31 10.72
C ILE A 331 6.32 5.51 11.94
N SER A 332 7.61 5.24 11.78
CA SER A 332 8.64 5.52 12.77
C SER A 332 9.70 6.42 12.16
N PHE A 333 10.30 7.27 12.99
CA PHE A 333 11.45 8.07 12.58
C PHE A 333 12.71 7.21 12.68
N PRO A 334 13.67 7.29 11.73
CA PRO A 334 14.87 6.46 11.74
C PRO A 334 15.70 6.56 13.02
N ASN A 335 15.85 7.77 13.58
CA ASN A 335 16.79 8.05 14.68
C ASN A 335 16.12 8.66 15.92
N LEU A 336 14.79 8.77 15.94
CA LEU A 336 14.07 9.38 17.03
C LEU A 336 13.05 8.38 17.58
N PRO A 337 12.97 8.21 18.92
CA PRO A 337 12.07 7.23 19.55
C PRO A 337 10.63 7.75 19.58
N TYR A 338 10.10 8.06 18.41
CA TYR A 338 8.73 8.49 18.19
C TYR A 338 8.13 7.66 17.06
N ILE A 339 6.82 7.51 17.13
CA ILE A 339 6.00 7.02 16.04
C ILE A 339 4.92 8.06 15.73
N ALA A 340 4.48 8.10 14.49
CA ALA A 340 3.36 8.92 14.07
C ALA A 340 2.32 8.04 13.39
N PHE A 341 1.04 8.35 13.58
CA PHE A 341 -0.06 7.65 12.93
C PHE A 341 -1.21 8.59 12.62
N PHE A 342 -2.03 8.22 11.64
CA PHE A 342 -3.28 8.91 11.32
C PHE A 342 -4.41 7.90 11.13
N VAL A 343 -5.63 8.36 11.38
CA VAL A 343 -6.86 7.60 11.18
C VAL A 343 -7.40 7.94 9.80
N GLU A 344 -7.82 6.92 9.04
CA GLU A 344 -8.34 7.08 7.69
C GLU A 344 -9.47 8.14 7.65
N ALA A 345 -9.48 9.00 6.63
CA ALA A 345 -10.52 10.01 6.42
C ALA A 345 -10.69 11.04 7.55
N THR A 346 -9.59 11.37 8.24
CA THR A 346 -9.52 12.47 9.21
C THR A 346 -8.42 13.47 8.84
N ASN A 347 -8.57 14.73 9.25
CA ASN A 347 -7.65 15.84 8.95
C ASN A 347 -6.64 16.06 10.08
N CYS A 348 -6.15 14.98 10.69
CA CYS A 348 -5.13 15.09 11.72
C CYS A 348 -4.25 13.85 11.79
N PHE A 349 -3.07 13.99 12.39
CA PHE A 349 -2.22 12.87 12.79
C PHE A 349 -1.65 13.11 14.19
N PHE A 350 -1.25 12.03 14.84
CA PHE A 350 -0.76 12.04 16.22
C PHE A 350 0.67 11.54 16.27
N VAL A 351 1.45 12.10 17.19
CA VAL A 351 2.83 11.72 17.48
C VAL A 351 2.90 11.18 18.89
N LEU A 352 3.42 9.97 19.02
CA LEU A 352 3.66 9.29 20.30
C LEU A 352 5.17 9.17 20.54
N LYS A 353 5.60 9.49 21.75
CA LYS A 353 6.92 9.14 22.25
C LYS A 353 6.91 7.70 22.71
N VAL A 354 7.99 7.00 22.43
CA VAL A 354 8.23 5.65 22.92
C VAL A 354 9.31 5.67 23.98
N ASP A 355 9.02 5.05 25.12
CA ASP A 355 10.05 4.66 26.06
C ASP A 355 10.79 3.41 25.53
N CYS A 356 12.04 3.57 25.11
CA CYS A 356 12.80 2.50 24.46
C CYS A 356 13.05 1.27 25.32
N PHE A 357 12.92 1.37 26.65
CA PHE A 357 13.20 0.26 27.57
C PHE A 357 11.93 -0.52 27.92
N THR A 358 10.82 0.19 28.07
CA THR A 358 9.54 -0.40 28.51
C THR A 358 8.56 -0.62 27.36
N GLY A 359 8.77 0.01 26.20
CA GLY A 359 7.80 0.04 25.09
C GLY A 359 6.61 0.97 25.34
N LYS A 360 6.57 1.67 26.48
CA LYS A 360 5.45 2.55 26.84
C LYS A 360 5.28 3.67 25.82
N LEU A 361 4.04 3.89 25.41
CA LEU A 361 3.62 4.93 24.48
C LEU A 361 3.08 6.13 25.25
N THR A 362 3.48 7.34 24.85
CA THR A 362 3.00 8.58 25.47
C THR A 362 2.66 9.59 24.41
N PHE A 363 1.46 10.16 24.47
CA PHE A 363 1.04 11.23 23.59
C PHE A 363 1.95 12.46 23.72
N VAL A 364 2.39 13.02 22.60
CA VAL A 364 3.24 14.21 22.55
C VAL A 364 2.52 15.35 21.84
N HIS A 365 2.04 15.07 20.63
CA HIS A 365 1.58 16.11 19.74
C HIS A 365 0.49 15.61 18.80
N LYS A 366 -0.42 16.51 18.45
CA LYS A 366 -1.45 16.34 17.43
C LYS A 366 -1.30 17.47 16.44
N VAL A 367 -1.26 17.15 15.16
CA VAL A 367 -1.19 18.14 14.08
C VAL A 367 -2.48 18.05 13.29
N GLU A 368 -3.18 19.17 13.16
CA GLU A 368 -4.35 19.31 12.31
C GLU A 368 -3.93 19.83 10.93
N THR A 369 -4.56 19.28 9.89
CA THR A 369 -4.36 19.68 8.50
C THR A 369 -5.64 20.30 7.95
N GLU A 370 -5.55 21.01 6.83
CA GLU A 370 -6.70 21.68 6.23
C GLU A 370 -7.73 20.69 5.69
N THR A 371 -7.29 19.52 5.25
CA THR A 371 -8.13 18.44 4.76
C THR A 371 -7.60 17.08 5.20
N ASN A 372 -8.33 16.02 4.88
CA ASN A 372 -8.02 14.66 5.32
C ASN A 372 -6.62 14.20 4.88
N VAL A 373 -5.91 13.52 5.77
CA VAL A 373 -4.63 12.87 5.47
C VAL A 373 -4.89 11.59 4.67
N ILE A 374 -4.16 11.42 3.56
CA ILE A 374 -4.23 10.23 2.68
C ILE A 374 -3.03 9.32 2.93
N ALA A 375 -1.83 9.90 3.01
CA ALA A 375 -0.58 9.16 3.13
C ALA A 375 0.41 9.94 3.97
N MET A 376 1.33 9.23 4.63
CA MET A 376 2.34 9.80 5.51
C MET A 376 3.66 9.04 5.40
N THR A 377 4.77 9.77 5.47
CA THR A 377 6.13 9.23 5.44
C THR A 377 7.08 10.10 6.27
N SER A 378 8.21 9.54 6.70
CA SER A 378 9.18 10.23 7.55
C SER A 378 10.62 9.93 7.15
N SER A 379 11.46 10.95 7.25
CA SER A 379 12.92 10.88 7.18
C SER A 379 13.50 11.01 8.60
N VAL A 380 14.82 11.20 8.72
CA VAL A 380 15.51 11.38 10.01
C VAL A 380 14.89 12.49 10.87
N SER A 381 14.49 13.61 10.27
CA SER A 381 13.98 14.77 11.00
C SER A 381 12.82 15.48 10.30
N SER A 382 12.26 14.89 9.24
CA SER A 382 11.11 15.46 8.54
C SER A 382 9.99 14.45 8.43
N LEU A 383 8.78 14.96 8.33
CA LEU A 383 7.56 14.21 8.09
C LEU A 383 6.81 14.89 6.95
N VAL A 384 6.27 14.09 6.03
CA VAL A 384 5.48 14.58 4.91
C VAL A 384 4.13 13.88 4.94
N VAL A 385 3.07 14.65 4.74
CA VAL A 385 1.70 14.12 4.58
C VAL A 385 1.18 14.52 3.21
N SER A 386 0.38 13.65 2.61
CA SER A 386 -0.47 13.99 1.47
C SER A 386 -1.90 14.20 1.92
N LEU A 387 -2.57 15.18 1.30
CA LEU A 387 -3.89 15.64 1.69
C LEU A 387 -4.93 15.45 0.58
N ASP A 388 -6.17 15.16 0.97
CA ASP A 388 -7.33 15.13 0.06
C ASP A 388 -7.81 16.53 -0.26
N THR A 389 -7.39 17.04 -1.41
CA THR A 389 -7.72 18.39 -1.88
C THR A 389 -8.93 18.42 -2.82
N ILE A 390 -9.67 17.31 -2.99
CA ILE A 390 -10.75 17.23 -4.00
C ILE A 390 -11.92 18.16 -3.69
N GLU A 391 -12.25 18.34 -2.41
CA GLU A 391 -13.28 19.29 -1.97
C GLU A 391 -12.71 20.69 -1.67
N THR A 392 -11.39 20.81 -1.51
CA THR A 392 -10.70 22.07 -1.22
C THR A 392 -9.51 22.27 -2.17
N PRO A 393 -9.74 22.56 -3.46
CA PRO A 393 -8.70 22.56 -4.49
C PRO A 393 -7.63 23.66 -4.35
N LYS A 394 -7.78 24.58 -3.40
CA LYS A 394 -6.78 25.62 -3.07
C LYS A 394 -5.80 25.17 -1.99
N SER A 395 -6.04 24.04 -1.33
CA SER A 395 -5.17 23.50 -0.30
C SER A 395 -3.92 22.88 -0.91
N PHE A 396 -2.86 22.80 -0.12
CA PHE A 396 -1.62 22.12 -0.49
C PHE A 396 -1.87 20.61 -0.69
N LEU A 397 -1.36 20.05 -1.79
CA LEU A 397 -1.41 18.59 -2.01
C LEU A 397 -0.56 17.82 -1.00
N LEU A 398 0.57 18.42 -0.59
CA LEU A 398 1.47 17.89 0.43
C LEU A 398 1.79 18.96 1.46
N LYS A 399 1.89 18.55 2.73
CA LYS A 399 2.46 19.37 3.81
C LYS A 399 3.75 18.76 4.31
N PHE A 400 4.69 19.62 4.66
CA PHE A 400 6.01 19.26 5.12
C PHE A 400 6.18 19.74 6.56
N TYR A 401 6.77 18.88 7.37
CA TYR A 401 6.98 19.14 8.77
C TYR A 401 8.39 18.74 9.17
N ASN A 402 8.93 19.45 10.16
CA ASN A 402 10.16 19.09 10.83
C ASN A 402 9.84 18.61 12.25
N ILE A 403 10.54 17.58 12.70
CA ILE A 403 10.45 17.08 14.08
C ILE A 403 11.73 17.40 14.82
N ASN A 404 11.61 18.04 15.98
CA ASN A 404 12.75 18.28 16.85
C ASN A 404 12.98 17.11 17.80
N LYS A 405 14.10 17.13 18.56
CA LYS A 405 14.46 16.04 19.50
C LYS A 405 13.41 15.80 20.60
N ASN A 406 12.59 16.80 20.90
CA ASN A 406 11.52 16.71 21.90
C ASN A 406 10.20 16.18 21.31
N GLY A 407 10.18 15.84 20.01
CA GLY A 407 8.99 15.33 19.33
C GLY A 407 7.99 16.41 18.94
N VAL A 408 8.35 17.68 19.05
CA VAL A 408 7.50 18.79 18.59
C VAL A 408 7.60 18.86 17.06
N ILE A 409 6.43 18.99 16.44
CA ILE A 409 6.28 19.12 15.00
C ILE A 409 6.08 20.59 14.63
N GLU A 410 6.86 21.07 13.67
CA GLU A 410 6.74 22.43 13.12
C GLU A 410 6.57 22.34 11.60
N GLU A 411 5.65 23.10 11.04
CA GLU A 411 5.40 23.13 9.60
C GLU A 411 6.56 23.83 8.86
N ASP A 412 7.00 23.24 7.76
CA ASP A 412 7.94 23.82 6.81
C ASP A 412 7.16 24.45 5.65
N GLU A 413 6.59 25.63 5.92
CA GLU A 413 5.78 26.36 4.93
C GLU A 413 6.57 26.69 3.66
N LEU A 414 7.88 26.96 3.78
CA LEU A 414 8.72 27.27 2.63
C LEU A 414 8.81 26.05 1.69
N LYS A 415 9.09 24.87 2.24
CA LYS A 415 9.15 23.62 1.46
C LYS A 415 7.79 23.27 0.85
N ALA A 416 6.69 23.51 1.56
CA ALA A 416 5.34 23.31 1.04
C ALA A 416 5.02 24.25 -0.14
N ASN A 417 5.34 25.54 -0.02
CA ASN A 417 5.15 26.53 -1.08
C ASN A 417 5.99 26.25 -2.32
N GLU A 418 7.26 25.89 -2.15
CA GLU A 418 8.15 25.53 -3.27
C GLU A 418 7.67 24.26 -3.98
N PHE A 419 7.20 23.26 -3.23
CA PHE A 419 6.63 22.04 -3.81
C PHE A 419 5.35 22.35 -4.60
N ASP A 420 4.43 23.12 -4.03
CA ASP A 420 3.18 23.52 -4.69
C ASP A 420 3.43 24.33 -5.97
N SER A 421 4.41 25.24 -5.95
CA SER A 421 4.85 25.96 -7.15
C SER A 421 5.37 24.99 -8.22
N CYS A 422 6.19 24.00 -7.83
CA CYS A 422 6.69 22.98 -8.74
C CYS A 422 5.56 22.16 -9.38
N ILE A 423 4.52 21.81 -8.61
CA ILE A 423 3.36 21.07 -9.13
C ILE A 423 2.52 21.92 -10.07
N LYS A 424 2.24 23.18 -9.72
CA LYS A 424 1.49 24.12 -10.57
C LYS A 424 2.10 24.29 -11.95
N ASP A 425 3.42 24.28 -12.05
CA ASP A 425 4.11 24.33 -13.34
C ASP A 425 3.95 23.03 -14.14
N GLN A 426 3.93 21.87 -13.48
CA GLN A 426 3.76 20.58 -14.15
C GLN A 426 2.35 20.32 -14.66
N ILE A 427 1.31 20.82 -13.96
CA ILE A 427 -0.09 20.59 -14.32
C ILE A 427 -0.44 21.15 -15.70
N LYS A 428 0.28 22.19 -16.15
CA LYS A 428 0.10 22.76 -17.51
C LYS A 428 0.26 21.68 -18.58
N ASP A 429 1.26 20.81 -18.41
CA ASP A 429 1.69 19.84 -19.42
C ASP A 429 1.26 18.39 -19.12
N ASN A 430 0.97 18.05 -17.85
CA ASN A 430 0.66 16.68 -17.44
C ASN A 430 -0.84 16.46 -17.12
N GLN A 431 -1.52 15.78 -18.03
CA GLN A 431 -2.95 15.45 -17.91
C GLN A 431 -3.26 14.45 -16.78
N VAL A 432 -2.29 13.68 -16.28
CA VAL A 432 -2.53 12.69 -15.21
C VAL A 432 -3.05 13.36 -13.94
N PHE A 433 -2.57 14.58 -13.65
CA PHE A 433 -3.01 15.36 -12.51
C PHE A 433 -4.44 15.88 -12.63
N LYS A 434 -4.91 16.16 -13.84
CA LYS A 434 -6.19 16.84 -14.04
C LYS A 434 -7.36 15.93 -13.69
N VAL A 435 -8.39 16.53 -13.11
CA VAL A 435 -9.67 15.92 -12.78
C VAL A 435 -10.75 16.76 -13.44
N GLU A 436 -11.34 16.24 -14.50
CA GLU A 436 -12.44 16.91 -15.22
C GLU A 436 -13.79 16.48 -14.64
N ASN A 437 -13.89 15.20 -14.26
CA ASN A 437 -15.06 14.61 -13.63
C ASN A 437 -14.66 13.87 -12.34
N LYS A 438 -15.11 14.36 -11.19
CA LYS A 438 -14.80 13.78 -9.86
C LYS A 438 -15.10 12.28 -9.79
N ASP A 439 -16.26 11.85 -10.29
CA ASP A 439 -16.74 10.47 -10.16
C ASP A 439 -15.97 9.47 -11.05
N LYS A 440 -15.28 9.97 -12.08
CA LYS A 440 -14.57 9.13 -13.06
C LYS A 440 -13.06 9.21 -12.92
N ASP A 441 -12.55 10.39 -12.65
CA ASP A 441 -11.12 10.67 -12.74
C ASP A 441 -10.43 10.58 -11.39
N VAL A 442 -11.16 10.70 -10.27
CA VAL A 442 -10.62 10.52 -8.92
C VAL A 442 -10.61 9.05 -8.57
N TYR A 443 -9.40 8.52 -8.38
CA TYR A 443 -9.22 7.18 -7.84
C TYR A 443 -9.64 7.23 -6.36
N PRO A 444 -10.48 6.31 -5.87
CA PRO A 444 -10.80 6.22 -4.46
C PRO A 444 -9.54 6.26 -3.58
N LEU A 445 -9.57 7.07 -2.52
CA LEU A 445 -8.41 7.40 -1.68
C LEU A 445 -8.41 6.67 -0.33
N TYR A 446 -9.58 6.18 0.10
CA TYR A 446 -9.81 5.54 1.39
C TYR A 446 -10.17 4.07 1.16
N HIS A 447 -9.41 3.16 1.75
CA HIS A 447 -9.48 1.73 1.48
C HIS A 447 -9.40 0.85 2.74
N VAL A 448 -8.83 1.37 3.83
CA VAL A 448 -8.56 0.61 5.05
C VAL A 448 -9.86 0.23 5.75
N SER A 449 -10.84 1.14 5.77
CA SER A 449 -12.21 0.89 6.23
C SER A 449 -12.85 -0.37 5.63
N SER A 450 -12.54 -0.70 4.37
CA SER A 450 -13.06 -1.92 3.71
C SER A 450 -12.55 -3.24 4.29
N LEU A 451 -11.52 -3.20 5.14
CA LEU A 451 -11.02 -4.36 5.87
C LEU A 451 -11.91 -4.74 7.05
N ARG A 452 -12.79 -3.84 7.50
CA ARG A 452 -13.69 -4.15 8.62
C ARG A 452 -14.54 -5.37 8.30
N LYS A 453 -14.70 -6.23 9.30
CA LYS A 453 -15.55 -7.41 9.22
C LYS A 453 -16.89 -7.04 9.82
N HIS A 454 -17.93 -7.17 9.02
CA HIS A 454 -19.29 -7.15 9.50
C HIS A 454 -19.78 -8.59 9.52
N GLY A 455 -20.25 -9.07 10.67
CA GLY A 455 -20.88 -10.39 10.75
C GLY A 455 -22.13 -10.43 9.87
N GLU A 456 -22.44 -11.59 9.30
CA GLU A 456 -23.81 -11.86 8.88
C GLU A 456 -24.63 -12.05 10.17
N HIS A 457 -25.39 -11.02 10.56
CA HIS A 457 -26.41 -11.14 11.60
C HIS A 457 -27.70 -11.74 11.02
#